data_AF-A0A6J4SEU1-F1
#
_entry.id   AF-A0A6J4SEU1-F1
#
_cell.length_a   1.000
_cell.length_b   1.000
_cell.length_c   1.000
_cell.angle_alpha   90.00
_cell.angle_beta   90.00
_cell.angle_gamma   90.00
#
_symmetry.space_group_name_H-M   'P 1'
#
loop_
_entity.id
_entity.type
_entity.pdbx_description
1 polymer ?
#
loop_
_entity_poly.entity_id
_entity_poly.type
_entity_poly.pdbx_seq_one_letter_code
_entity_poly.pdbx_strand_id
1 'polypeptide(L)' 'MERNGEVCLAEEAERLRRSGLGIDEVARRMGVDAAWVETVVVEPDGDEEPAPEKG' A
#
# COMPACT_ATOMS: atom_id res chain seq x y z
N MET A 1 -4.57 20.33 20.57
CA MET A 1 -5.13 19.35 19.62
C MET A 1 -3.99 18.83 18.78
N GLU A 2 -3.37 17.74 19.23
CA GLU A 2 -2.23 17.13 18.57
C GLU A 2 -2.79 16.14 17.54
N ARG A 3 -2.76 16.54 16.26
CA ARG A 3 -3.05 15.64 15.14
C ARG A 3 -1.84 14.73 14.92
N ASN A 4 -1.54 13.87 15.89
CA ASN A 4 -0.65 12.75 15.62
C ASN A 4 -1.52 11.63 15.10
N GLY A 5 -1.91 11.76 13.82
CA GLY A 5 -2.46 10.64 13.07
C GLY A 5 -1.40 9.56 13.10
N GLU A 6 -1.61 8.57 13.96
CA GLU A 6 -0.89 7.31 13.93
C GLU A 6 -1.22 6.72 12.57
N VAL A 7 -0.37 6.99 11.57
CA VAL A 7 -0.52 6.43 10.24
C VAL A 7 -0.38 4.94 10.44
N CYS A 8 -1.45 4.20 10.19
CA CYS A 8 -1.42 2.75 10.29
C CYS A 8 -0.31 2.26 9.36
N LEU A 9 0.54 1.33 9.82
CA LEU A 9 1.68 0.85 9.03
C LEU A 9 1.26 0.47 7.61
N ALA A 10 0.05 -0.08 7.45
CA ALA A 10 -0.51 -0.43 6.16
C ALA A 10 -0.61 0.76 5.19
N GLU A 11 -1.10 1.90 5.68
CA GLU A 11 -1.28 3.13 4.89
C GLU A 11 0.06 3.76 4.48
N GLU A 12 1.06 3.70 5.36
CA GLU A 12 2.41 4.17 5.03
C GLU A 12 3.11 3.26 4.00
N ALA A 13 2.91 1.94 4.11
CA ALA A 13 3.42 0.98 3.13
C ALA A 13 2.79 1.19 1.74
N GLU A 14 1.48 1.42 1.67
CA GLU A 14 0.79 1.76 0.42
C GLU A 14 1.32 3.08 -0.16
N ARG A 15 1.52 4.11 0.67
CA ARG A 15 2.04 5.41 0.23
C ARG A 15 3.43 5.29 -0.39
N LEU A 16 4.30 4.48 0.21
CA LEU A 16 5.64 4.22 -0.34
C LEU A 16 5.56 3.43 -1.65
N ARG A 17 4.65 2.44 -1.74
CA ARG A 17 4.41 1.69 -2.99
C ARG A 17 3.92 2.60 -4.11
N ARG A 18 2.97 3.50 -3.84
CA ARG A 18 2.45 4.52 -4.77
C ARG A 18 3.53 5.50 -5.24
N SER A 19 4.54 5.73 -4.42
CA SER A 19 5.71 6.55 -4.80
C SER A 19 6.67 5.82 -5.76
N GLY A 20 6.36 4.58 -6.14
CA GLY A 20 7.15 3.77 -7.07
C GLY A 20 8.19 2.87 -6.42
N LEU A 21 8.22 2.79 -5.09
CA LEU A 21 9.14 1.89 -4.40
C LEU A 21 8.67 0.43 -4.55
N GLY A 22 9.62 -0.49 -4.62
CA GLY A 22 9.37 -1.94 -4.63
C GLY A 22 9.12 -2.48 -3.23
N ILE A 23 8.45 -3.63 -3.14
CA ILE A 23 8.05 -4.29 -1.88
C ILE A 23 9.23 -4.42 -0.90
N ASP A 24 10.38 -4.89 -1.39
CA ASP A 24 11.60 -5.10 -0.61
C ASP A 24 12.18 -3.79 -0.02
N GLU A 25 12.10 -2.71 -0.79
CA GLU A 25 12.58 -1.38 -0.35
C GLU A 25 11.63 -0.76 0.67
N VAL A 26 10.31 -0.96 0.50
CA VAL A 26 9.30 -0.54 1.48
C VAL A 26 9.50 -1.29 2.80
N ALA A 27 9.67 -2.61 2.74
CA ALA A 27 9.88 -3.47 3.90
C ALA A 27 11.10 -3.04 4.72
N ARG A 28 12.23 -2.81 4.03
CA ARG A 28 13.47 -2.35 4.66
C ARG A 28 13.33 -0.96 5.30
N ARG A 29 12.62 -0.05 4.64
CA ARG A 29 12.44 1.33 5.10
C ARG A 29 11.52 1.42 6.32
N MET A 30 10.54 0.53 6.40
CA MET A 30 9.59 0.45 7.51
C MET A 30 10.03 -0.51 8.62
N GLY A 31 11.02 -1.37 8.37
CA GLY A 31 11.47 -2.39 9.33
C GLY A 31 10.46 -3.53 9.52
N VAL A 32 9.70 -3.83 8.48
CA VAL A 32 8.65 -4.87 8.44
C VAL A 32 9.03 -5.98 7.47
N ASP A 33 8.28 -7.07 7.49
CA ASP A 33 8.51 -8.19 6.58
C ASP A 33 8.01 -7.90 5.16
N ALA A 34 8.76 -8.35 4.14
CA ALA A 34 8.36 -8.18 2.74
C ALA A 34 7.04 -8.90 2.42
N ALA A 35 6.77 -10.05 3.05
CA ALA A 35 5.50 -10.76 2.89
C ALA A 35 4.34 -9.94 3.47
N TRP A 36 4.55 -9.24 4.58
CA TRP A 36 3.54 -8.35 5.15
C TRP A 36 3.27 -7.16 4.21
N VAL A 37 4.30 -6.53 3.65
CA VAL A 37 4.12 -5.46 2.66
C VAL A 37 3.36 -5.98 1.45
N GLU A 38 3.70 -7.17 0.95
CA GLU A 38 2.98 -7.81 -0.15
C GLU A 38 1.49 -7.95 0.18
N THR A 39 1.11 -8.46 1.36
CA THR A 39 -0.31 -8.54 1.74
C THR A 39 -1.01 -7.18 1.76
N VAL A 40 -0.35 -6.15 2.28
CA VAL A 40 -0.92 -4.81 2.42
C VAL A 40 -1.07 -4.10 1.07
N VAL A 41 -0.09 -4.25 0.16
CA VAL A 41 -0.09 -3.54 -1.13
C VAL A 41 -0.76 -4.33 -2.26
N VAL A 42 -0.98 -5.64 -2.06
CA VAL A 42 -1.67 -6.55 -3.00
C VAL A 42 -3.14 -6.73 -2.64
N GLU A 43 -3.60 -6.22 -1.50
CA GLU A 43 -5.02 -5.97 -1.24
C GLU A 43 -5.39 -4.51 -1.57
N PRO A 44 -5.46 -4.08 -2.85
CA PRO A 44 -6.29 -2.95 -3.17
C PRO A 44 -7.73 -3.41 -2.96
N ASP A 45 -8.42 -2.81 -1.99
CA ASP A 45 -9.87 -2.86 -1.96
C ASP A 45 -10.39 -2.38 -3.33
N GLY A 46 -10.85 -3.33 -4.17
CA GLY A 46 -12.07 -3.14 -4.95
C GLY A 46 -12.11 -2.18 -6.14
N ASP A 47 -11.00 -1.83 -6.82
CA ASP A 47 -11.07 -1.12 -8.11
C ASP A 47 -10.48 -1.96 -9.26
N GLU A 48 -11.00 -3.18 -9.41
CA GLU A 48 -11.13 -3.80 -10.73
C GLU A 48 -12.63 -3.94 -11.04
N GLU A 49 -13.32 -2.82 -11.25
CA GLU A 49 -14.40 -2.84 -12.24
C GLU A 49 -13.72 -2.92 -13.61
N PRO A 50 -13.85 -4.04 -14.36
CA PRO A 50 -13.37 -4.08 -15.72
C PRO A 50 -14.26 -3.15 -16.55
N ALA A 51 -13.79 -1.93 -16.86
CA ALA A 51 -14.17 -1.33 -18.13
C ALA A 51 -13.55 -2.22 -19.21
N PRO A 52 -14.30 -2.83 -20.16
CA PRO A 52 -15.21 -2.09 -21.05
C PRO A 52 -16.43 -2.90 -21.57
N GLU A 53 -17.47 -2.23 -22.10
CA GLU A 53 -17.90 -2.51 -23.48
C GLU A 53 -18.90 -1.48 -24.02
N LYS A 54 -18.63 -1.02 -25.25
CA LYS A 54 -19.49 -0.17 -26.07
C LYS A 54 -20.70 -1.00 -26.53
N GLY A 55 -21.91 -0.45 -26.35
CA GLY A 55 -23.14 -0.90 -27.01
C GLY A 55 -23.92 0.31 -27.49
#